data_AF-A0A959BT39-F1
#
_entry.id   AF-A0A959BT39-F1
#
_cell.length_a   1.000
_cell.length_b   1.000
_cell.length_c   1.000
_cell.angle_alpha   90.00
_cell.angle_beta   90.00
_cell.angle_gamma   90.00
#
_symmetry.space_group_name_H-M   'P 1'
#
loop_
_entity.id
_entity.type
_entity.pdbx_description
1 polymer ?
#
loop_
_entity_poly.entity_id
_entity_poly.type
_entity_poly.pdbx_seq_one_letter_code
_entity_poly.pdbx_strand_id
1 'polypeptide(L)'
;LDSGVDYEHEDLKDIMWVNEDEIPGNGIDDDNNGYIDDIHGWNFLGNKSGENIQYDNLEVTRLYREYSKMFEGKDPEKLSKKEKELYKKYKEYGKVIEDKRSELEEEAGTFVAIATAINSLADEIGKEVIATEDLVQYKSDNPLLMYAAQITQNLMAEGQTFKRIQKDINDYAEHLAAEYEYHYNLEFDPRSEVGDDFSDPYDRNYGNNDVRGPDAMHGTHVSGIIAAERDNGLGMNGVANNVRIMSVRTVPDGDERDKDVAAAIVYAVDNGASVINMSFGKGASPRKDIVDEAVKYASDHDVLIIHAAGNDNKQVTSDNNFPTDKFEKRSGFLGLFGPKYAENWVEVGAINWQNDESLVAPFSNYSPDYVDVFAPGMEIYSTTPFNEYENQQGTSMAAPVVTGVAAVIRSYFPDLTAQQVKQVVMESAVRQNKKVIEPGSEVLVPFSQLSVTGGIVNAYEAIQLASQVKGKKKGGSQGTAVNGGAAGDEKKDKKSVVVP
;
A
#
# COMPACT_ATOMS: atom_id res chain seq x y z
N LEU A 1 -0.44 -5.05 3.61
CA LEU A 1 0.92 -4.81 3.09
C LEU A 1 1.04 -3.32 2.84
N ASP A 2 1.92 -2.63 3.55
CA ASP A 2 1.92 -1.16 3.59
C ASP A 2 3.30 -0.61 4.00
N SER A 3 3.39 0.67 4.40
CA SER A 3 4.61 1.35 4.86
C SER A 3 4.97 1.09 6.32
N GLY A 4 4.03 0.57 7.11
CA GLY A 4 4.20 0.28 8.54
C GLY A 4 2.94 0.61 9.33
N VAL A 5 2.82 0.07 10.54
CA VAL A 5 1.69 0.33 11.44
C VAL A 5 2.21 0.68 12.82
N ASP A 6 1.70 1.76 13.40
CA ASP A 6 1.88 2.06 14.82
C ASP A 6 1.01 1.09 15.63
N TYR A 7 1.54 -0.11 15.86
CA TYR A 7 0.85 -1.21 16.53
C TYR A 7 0.55 -0.91 18.01
N GLU A 8 1.10 0.16 18.58
CA GLU A 8 0.82 0.63 19.94
C GLU A 8 -0.36 1.63 20.01
N HIS A 9 -0.89 2.06 18.86
CA HIS A 9 -2.00 3.00 18.79
C HIS A 9 -3.19 2.52 19.62
N GLU A 10 -3.84 3.43 20.36
CA GLU A 10 -4.86 3.09 21.34
C GLU A 10 -6.07 2.34 20.77
N ASP A 11 -6.47 2.64 19.54
CA ASP A 11 -7.52 1.92 18.78
C ASP A 11 -7.04 0.65 18.04
N LEU A 12 -5.73 0.37 18.00
CA LEU A 12 -5.17 -0.74 17.22
C LEU A 12 -4.52 -1.84 18.08
N LYS A 13 -3.90 -1.50 19.21
CA LYS A 13 -3.11 -2.45 20.02
C LYS A 13 -3.83 -3.76 20.38
N ASP A 14 -5.15 -3.70 20.62
CA ASP A 14 -5.96 -4.85 21.05
C ASP A 14 -6.50 -5.68 19.86
N ILE A 15 -6.32 -5.19 18.64
CA ILE A 15 -6.68 -5.88 17.39
C ILE A 15 -5.47 -6.32 16.56
N MET A 16 -4.24 -5.98 16.95
CA MET A 16 -3.06 -6.46 16.24
C MET A 16 -3.02 -7.99 16.27
N TRP A 17 -2.65 -8.58 15.14
CA TRP A 17 -2.33 -10.00 15.06
C TRP A 17 -1.13 -10.29 15.96
N VAL A 18 -1.14 -11.44 16.61
CA VAL A 18 -0.07 -11.91 17.48
C VAL A 18 0.32 -13.30 16.97
N ASN A 19 1.58 -13.48 16.60
CA ASN A 19 2.14 -14.82 16.40
C ASN A 19 2.24 -15.51 17.78
N GLU A 20 1.33 -16.45 18.06
CA GLU A 20 1.30 -17.17 19.34
C GLU A 20 2.39 -18.27 19.43
N ASP A 21 3.02 -18.61 18.31
CA ASP A 21 4.09 -19.61 18.24
C ASP A 21 5.49 -19.00 18.55
N GLU A 22 5.57 -17.67 18.71
CA GLU A 22 6.79 -16.92 19.04
C GLU A 22 6.84 -16.48 20.52
N ILE A 23 8.04 -16.37 21.10
CA ILE A 23 8.28 -15.77 22.42
C ILE A 23 8.85 -14.36 22.25
N PRO A 24 8.08 -13.29 22.52
CA PRO A 24 8.48 -11.92 22.22
C PRO A 24 9.85 -11.51 22.80
N GLY A 25 10.77 -11.13 21.92
CA GLY A 25 12.03 -10.47 22.25
C GLY A 25 13.12 -11.41 22.76
N ASN A 26 13.04 -12.70 22.45
CA ASN A 26 14.07 -13.66 22.84
C ASN A 26 15.21 -13.77 21.80
N GLY A 27 15.05 -13.16 20.62
CA GLY A 27 16.02 -13.18 19.52
C GLY A 27 16.14 -14.53 18.81
N ILE A 28 15.11 -15.37 18.90
CA ILE A 28 15.03 -16.72 18.33
C ILE A 28 13.80 -16.76 17.41
N ASP A 29 13.91 -17.52 16.34
CA ASP A 29 12.79 -17.94 15.49
C ASP A 29 12.24 -19.24 16.12
N ASP A 30 11.25 -19.10 17.01
CA ASP A 30 10.72 -20.18 17.84
C ASP A 30 9.83 -21.13 17.01
N ASP A 31 9.11 -20.61 16.03
CA ASP A 31 8.22 -21.36 15.15
C ASP A 31 8.96 -21.98 13.93
N ASN A 32 10.20 -21.57 13.68
CA ASN A 32 11.07 -21.97 12.58
C ASN A 32 10.50 -21.58 11.18
N ASN A 33 9.76 -20.48 11.11
CA ASN A 33 9.21 -19.93 9.86
C ASN A 33 10.25 -19.08 9.08
N GLY A 34 11.40 -18.78 9.69
CA GLY A 34 12.50 -17.98 9.12
C GLY A 34 12.54 -16.52 9.57
N TYR A 35 11.63 -16.11 10.46
CA TYR A 35 11.39 -14.72 10.86
C TYR A 35 11.44 -14.57 12.39
N ILE A 36 12.58 -14.11 12.89
CA ILE A 36 12.84 -13.98 14.34
C ILE A 36 11.89 -12.95 14.98
N ASP A 37 11.17 -13.33 16.03
CA ASP A 37 10.34 -12.44 16.84
C ASP A 37 9.26 -11.68 16.03
N ASP A 38 8.65 -12.30 15.02
CA ASP A 38 7.67 -11.68 14.10
C ASP A 38 6.26 -11.49 14.69
N ILE A 39 6.19 -11.00 15.92
CA ILE A 39 4.98 -10.95 16.78
C ILE A 39 3.78 -10.29 16.11
N HIS A 40 3.96 -9.15 15.44
CA HIS A 40 2.86 -8.39 14.82
C HIS A 40 2.93 -8.39 13.28
N GLY A 41 3.82 -9.21 12.72
CA GLY A 41 4.13 -9.30 11.30
C GLY A 41 5.62 -9.04 11.03
N TRP A 42 5.94 -8.61 9.81
CA TRP A 42 7.32 -8.51 9.34
C TRP A 42 7.63 -7.28 8.51
N ASN A 43 8.88 -6.82 8.55
CA ASN A 43 9.38 -5.68 7.78
C ASN A 43 10.45 -6.10 6.77
N PHE A 44 10.09 -6.10 5.48
CA PHE A 44 10.98 -6.39 4.36
C PHE A 44 11.84 -5.19 3.92
N LEU A 45 11.69 -4.05 4.57
CA LEU A 45 12.45 -2.82 4.33
C LEU A 45 13.42 -2.51 5.48
N GLY A 46 13.88 -3.55 6.15
CA GLY A 46 14.86 -3.47 7.23
C GLY A 46 15.90 -4.57 7.14
N ASN A 47 16.89 -4.51 8.02
CA ASN A 47 17.97 -5.48 8.09
C ASN A 47 18.06 -6.16 9.47
N LYS A 48 18.91 -7.18 9.56
CA LYS A 48 19.12 -7.99 10.78
C LYS A 48 19.71 -7.20 11.96
N SER A 49 20.23 -5.99 11.72
CA SER A 49 20.70 -5.09 12.77
C SER A 49 19.57 -4.23 13.36
N GLY A 50 18.35 -4.32 12.82
CA GLY A 50 17.21 -3.49 13.20
C GLY A 50 17.19 -2.12 12.52
N GLU A 51 18.02 -1.90 11.49
CA GLU A 51 18.00 -0.65 10.71
C GLU A 51 16.95 -0.76 9.59
N ASN A 52 16.29 0.36 9.29
CA ASN A 52 15.19 0.42 8.33
C ASN A 52 15.45 1.49 7.28
N ILE A 53 15.19 1.17 6.02
CA ILE A 53 15.19 2.19 4.95
C ILE A 53 13.86 2.92 4.97
N GLN A 54 13.87 4.26 4.84
CA GLN A 54 12.66 5.06 4.70
C GLN A 54 12.35 5.30 3.23
N TYR A 55 13.33 5.82 2.49
CA TYR A 55 13.19 6.25 1.11
C TYR A 55 13.71 5.19 0.14
N ASP A 56 13.13 5.12 -1.06
CA ASP A 56 13.67 4.39 -2.21
C ASP A 56 13.41 5.20 -3.51
N ASN A 57 14.02 4.76 -4.61
CA ASN A 57 13.73 5.32 -5.91
C ASN A 57 12.38 4.82 -6.44
N LEU A 58 11.74 5.64 -7.28
CA LEU A 58 10.68 5.17 -8.17
C LEU A 58 11.23 4.12 -9.15
N GLU A 59 10.38 3.20 -9.61
CA GLU A 59 10.77 2.13 -10.52
C GLU A 59 11.30 2.69 -11.85
N VAL A 60 10.75 3.81 -12.32
CA VAL A 60 11.25 4.51 -13.51
C VAL A 60 12.74 4.90 -13.39
N THR A 61 13.15 5.38 -12.21
CA THR A 61 14.53 5.76 -11.89
C THR A 61 15.44 4.54 -11.85
N ARG A 62 14.99 3.45 -11.21
CA ARG A 62 15.73 2.18 -11.14
C ARG A 62 15.94 1.57 -12.52
N LEU A 63 14.89 1.52 -13.34
CA LEU A 63 14.95 1.00 -14.71
C LEU A 63 15.82 1.86 -15.62
N TYR A 64 15.76 3.19 -15.49
CA TYR A 64 16.66 4.06 -16.25
C TYR A 64 18.13 3.81 -15.88
N ARG A 65 18.45 3.69 -14.58
CA ARG A 65 19.80 3.35 -14.09
C ARG A 65 20.28 1.99 -14.62
N GLU A 66 19.39 1.01 -14.76
CA GLU A 66 19.73 -0.29 -15.36
C GLU A 66 19.97 -0.16 -16.87
N TYR A 67 19.06 0.51 -17.57
CA TYR A 67 19.14 0.66 -19.03
C TYR A 67 20.29 1.56 -19.48
N SER A 68 20.71 2.55 -18.69
CA SER A 68 21.88 3.37 -19.00
C SER A 68 23.13 2.51 -19.13
N LYS A 69 23.35 1.56 -18.20
CA LYS A 69 24.44 0.57 -18.25
C LYS A 69 24.39 -0.26 -19.54
N MET A 70 23.20 -0.50 -20.08
CA MET A 70 23.00 -1.29 -21.30
C MET A 70 23.17 -0.47 -22.58
N PHE A 71 22.83 0.81 -22.61
CA PHE A 71 22.60 1.56 -23.85
C PHE A 71 23.37 2.88 -23.98
N GLU A 72 23.97 3.39 -22.92
CA GLU A 72 24.76 4.61 -23.00
C GLU A 72 25.90 4.46 -24.02
N GLY A 73 26.02 5.43 -24.93
CA GLY A 73 27.01 5.41 -26.01
C GLY A 73 26.78 4.35 -27.11
N LYS A 74 25.72 3.54 -27.05
CA LYS A 74 25.40 2.57 -28.12
C LYS A 74 24.70 3.20 -29.31
N ASP A 75 24.98 2.66 -30.49
CA ASP A 75 24.33 3.01 -31.75
C ASP A 75 22.98 2.28 -31.87
N PRO A 76 21.83 3.00 -31.87
CA PRO A 76 20.51 2.38 -31.92
C PRO A 76 20.27 1.52 -33.17
N GLU A 77 20.95 1.82 -34.28
CA GLU A 77 20.77 1.06 -35.52
C GLU A 77 21.35 -0.36 -35.45
N LYS A 78 22.30 -0.59 -34.54
CA LYS A 78 22.96 -1.88 -34.32
C LYS A 78 22.25 -2.76 -33.30
N LEU A 79 21.20 -2.25 -32.65
CA LEU A 79 20.45 -2.99 -31.63
C LEU A 79 19.54 -4.04 -32.28
N SER A 80 19.40 -5.20 -31.63
CA SER A 80 18.39 -6.18 -31.98
C SER A 80 16.97 -5.63 -31.77
N LYS A 81 15.96 -6.28 -32.35
CA LYS A 81 14.56 -5.84 -32.19
C LYS A 81 14.14 -5.73 -30.72
N LYS A 82 14.56 -6.66 -29.86
CA LYS A 82 14.25 -6.63 -28.42
C LYS A 82 14.95 -5.47 -27.72
N GLU A 83 16.24 -5.26 -28.04
CA GLU A 83 17.01 -4.14 -27.49
C GLU A 83 16.45 -2.79 -27.95
N LYS A 84 15.90 -2.67 -29.16
CA LYS A 84 15.25 -1.43 -29.62
C LYS A 84 14.02 -1.04 -28.79
N GLU A 85 13.23 -2.02 -28.34
CA GLU A 85 12.09 -1.75 -27.44
C GLU A 85 12.56 -1.27 -26.06
N LEU A 86 13.59 -1.91 -25.49
CA LEU A 86 14.19 -1.47 -24.23
C LEU A 86 14.86 -0.10 -24.36
N TYR A 87 15.52 0.16 -25.49
CA TYR A 87 16.11 1.47 -25.79
C TYR A 87 15.06 2.57 -25.89
N LYS A 88 13.87 2.28 -26.41
CA LYS A 88 12.75 3.23 -26.41
C LYS A 88 12.36 3.59 -24.98
N LYS A 89 12.20 2.60 -24.09
CA LYS A 89 11.93 2.83 -22.66
C LYS A 89 13.05 3.61 -21.98
N TYR A 90 14.31 3.28 -22.27
CA TYR A 90 15.47 4.03 -21.78
C TYR A 90 15.38 5.53 -22.10
N LYS A 91 15.03 5.87 -23.35
CA LYS A 91 14.86 7.27 -23.76
C LYS A 91 13.64 7.94 -23.12
N GLU A 92 12.54 7.21 -22.98
CA GLU A 92 11.33 7.69 -22.32
C GLU A 92 11.57 7.98 -20.84
N TYR A 93 12.11 7.03 -20.09
CA TYR A 93 12.41 7.18 -18.67
C TYR A 93 13.47 8.24 -18.40
N GLY A 94 14.49 8.33 -19.25
CA GLY A 94 15.48 9.41 -19.16
C GLY A 94 14.86 10.78 -19.30
N LYS A 95 13.88 10.94 -20.20
CA LYS A 95 13.13 12.19 -20.35
C LYS A 95 12.27 12.47 -19.12
N VAL A 96 11.55 11.48 -18.59
CA VAL A 96 10.73 11.65 -17.38
C VAL A 96 11.59 12.15 -16.21
N ILE A 97 12.76 11.52 -15.99
CA ILE A 97 13.67 11.89 -14.90
C ILE A 97 14.27 13.29 -15.15
N GLU A 98 14.69 13.61 -16.37
CA GLU A 98 15.22 14.94 -16.71
C GLU A 98 14.18 16.05 -16.50
N ASP A 99 12.96 15.85 -17.00
CA ASP A 99 11.86 16.80 -16.87
C ASP A 99 11.50 16.98 -15.38
N LYS A 100 11.32 15.88 -14.63
CA LYS A 100 10.95 15.91 -13.21
C LYS A 100 12.03 16.51 -12.32
N ARG A 101 13.30 16.17 -12.51
CA ARG A 101 14.38 16.77 -11.73
C ARG A 101 14.51 18.27 -11.99
N SER A 102 14.30 18.71 -13.22
CA SER A 102 14.34 20.13 -13.57
C SER A 102 13.19 20.91 -12.93
N GLU A 103 11.98 20.34 -12.95
CA GLU A 103 10.79 20.87 -12.26
C GLU A 103 11.03 20.98 -10.74
N LEU A 104 11.48 19.88 -10.13
CA LEU A 104 11.68 19.79 -8.68
C LEU A 104 12.83 20.67 -8.18
N GLU A 105 13.90 20.87 -8.95
CA GLU A 105 15.01 21.76 -8.54
C GLU A 105 14.53 23.20 -8.31
N GLU A 106 13.60 23.68 -9.16
CA GLU A 106 13.01 25.02 -9.02
C GLU A 106 11.93 25.05 -7.92
N GLU A 107 11.04 24.05 -7.93
CA GLU A 107 9.87 24.02 -7.03
C GLU A 107 10.24 23.71 -5.58
N ALA A 108 11.05 22.68 -5.33
CA ALA A 108 11.41 22.27 -3.97
C ALA A 108 12.11 23.39 -3.20
N GLY A 109 13.08 24.07 -3.83
CA GLY A 109 13.76 25.21 -3.23
C GLY A 109 12.82 26.37 -2.90
N THR A 110 11.84 26.62 -3.77
CA THR A 110 10.83 27.67 -3.57
C THR A 110 9.90 27.34 -2.41
N PHE A 111 9.36 26.12 -2.35
CA PHE A 111 8.45 25.71 -1.29
C PHE A 111 9.15 25.57 0.06
N VAL A 112 10.39 25.08 0.12
CA VAL A 112 11.21 25.10 1.34
C VAL A 112 11.42 26.53 1.84
N ALA A 113 11.68 27.48 0.95
CA ALA A 113 11.84 28.88 1.33
C ALA A 113 10.53 29.50 1.85
N ILE A 114 9.39 29.21 1.22
CA ILE A 114 8.07 29.64 1.67
C ILE A 114 7.73 29.03 3.03
N ALA A 115 7.92 27.72 3.20
CA ALA A 115 7.69 27.00 4.45
C ALA A 115 8.52 27.61 5.60
N THR A 116 9.81 27.84 5.34
CA THR A 116 10.72 28.52 6.29
C THR A 116 10.20 29.91 6.66
N ALA A 117 9.77 30.69 5.67
CA ALA A 117 9.24 32.04 5.89
C ALA A 117 7.92 32.05 6.67
N ILE A 118 7.01 31.10 6.40
CA ILE A 118 5.75 30.93 7.15
C ILE A 118 6.07 30.55 8.60
N ASN A 119 6.99 29.60 8.82
CA ASN A 119 7.39 29.17 10.16
C ASN A 119 8.00 30.31 10.98
N SER A 120 8.72 31.25 10.36
CA SER A 120 9.27 32.40 11.07
C SER A 120 8.25 33.50 11.35
N LEU A 121 7.04 33.49 10.77
CA LEU A 121 6.06 34.57 10.97
C LEU A 121 5.68 34.74 12.45
N ALA A 122 5.57 33.64 13.21
CA ALA A 122 5.25 33.68 14.62
C ALA A 122 6.30 34.46 15.43
N ASP A 123 7.58 34.20 15.17
CA ASP A 123 8.71 34.86 15.80
C ASP A 123 8.85 36.32 15.35
N GLU A 124 8.68 36.59 14.05
CA GLU A 124 8.75 37.93 13.46
C GLU A 124 7.63 38.85 13.96
N ILE A 125 6.43 38.31 14.17
CA ILE A 125 5.28 39.05 14.74
C ILE A 125 5.37 39.12 16.27
N GLY A 126 6.12 38.20 16.90
CA GLY A 126 6.26 38.11 18.35
C GLY A 126 5.02 37.54 19.04
N LYS A 127 4.33 36.59 18.40
CA LYS A 127 3.12 35.95 18.94
C LYS A 127 3.12 34.44 18.68
N GLU A 128 2.77 33.66 19.72
CA GLU A 128 2.57 32.21 19.60
C GLU A 128 1.30 31.84 18.80
N VAL A 129 0.25 32.67 18.91
CA VAL A 129 -1.01 32.48 18.17
C VAL A 129 -1.20 33.67 17.24
N ILE A 130 -1.20 33.39 15.94
CA ILE A 130 -1.34 34.37 14.88
C ILE A 130 -2.82 34.50 14.50
N ALA A 131 -3.34 35.73 14.59
CA ALA A 131 -4.65 36.10 14.05
C ALA A 131 -4.52 36.72 12.66
N THR A 132 -5.59 36.69 11.86
CA THR A 132 -5.60 37.27 10.51
C THR A 132 -5.24 38.76 10.52
N GLU A 133 -5.66 39.51 11.54
CA GLU A 133 -5.33 40.93 11.70
C GLU A 133 -3.84 41.18 11.91
N ASP A 134 -3.12 40.23 12.51
CA ASP A 134 -1.68 40.35 12.74
C ASP A 134 -0.92 40.31 11.42
N LEU A 135 -1.35 39.43 10.50
CA LEU A 135 -0.78 39.29 9.16
C LEU A 135 -1.09 40.51 8.27
N VAL A 136 -2.28 41.11 8.42
CA VAL A 136 -2.64 42.35 7.70
C VAL A 136 -1.76 43.53 8.11
N GLN A 137 -1.45 43.62 9.41
CA GLN A 137 -0.64 44.70 9.97
C GLN A 137 0.86 44.46 9.80
N TYR A 138 1.27 43.22 9.57
CA TYR A 138 2.67 42.84 9.39
C TYR A 138 3.30 43.59 8.20
N LYS A 139 4.53 44.08 8.43
CA LYS A 139 5.36 44.78 7.46
C LYS A 139 6.79 44.27 7.61
N SER A 140 7.41 43.96 6.47
CA SER A 140 8.80 43.56 6.39
C SER A 140 9.40 44.09 5.08
N ASP A 141 10.69 44.43 5.10
CA ASP A 141 11.45 44.74 3.89
C ASP A 141 11.83 43.47 3.11
N ASN A 142 11.63 42.28 3.70
CA ASN A 142 11.86 40.99 3.05
C ASN A 142 10.63 40.60 2.19
N PRO A 143 10.76 40.56 0.85
CA PRO A 143 9.64 40.22 -0.03
C PRO A 143 9.04 38.84 0.23
N LEU A 144 9.87 37.87 0.64
CA LEU A 144 9.42 36.50 0.90
C LEU A 144 8.56 36.42 2.17
N LEU A 145 8.93 37.16 3.23
CA LEU A 145 8.12 37.24 4.45
C LEU A 145 6.78 37.95 4.19
N MET A 146 6.78 38.98 3.35
CA MET A 146 5.54 39.65 2.93
C MET A 146 4.64 38.70 2.12
N TYR A 147 5.23 37.89 1.23
CA TYR A 147 4.51 36.90 0.45
C TYR A 147 3.95 35.77 1.34
N ALA A 148 4.76 35.23 2.25
CA ALA A 148 4.35 34.23 3.23
C ALA A 148 3.19 34.73 4.10
N ALA A 149 3.27 35.99 4.59
CA ALA A 149 2.18 36.59 5.36
C ALA A 149 0.88 36.71 4.55
N GLN A 150 0.98 37.07 3.27
CA GLN A 150 -0.19 37.19 2.38
C GLN A 150 -0.85 35.84 2.08
N ILE A 151 -0.07 34.80 1.77
CA ILE A 151 -0.61 33.44 1.55
C ILE A 151 -1.30 32.95 2.83
N THR A 152 -0.60 33.06 3.96
CA THR A 152 -1.12 32.64 5.26
C THR A 152 -2.44 33.36 5.57
N GLN A 153 -2.51 34.67 5.31
CA GLN A 153 -3.72 35.46 5.49
C GLN A 153 -4.88 34.93 4.63
N ASN A 154 -4.63 34.60 3.36
CA ASN A 154 -5.67 34.10 2.46
C ASN A 154 -6.21 32.74 2.91
N LEU A 155 -5.33 31.82 3.27
CA LEU A 155 -5.72 30.48 3.76
C LEU A 155 -6.47 30.57 5.10
N MET A 156 -6.07 31.47 5.99
CA MET A 156 -6.81 31.72 7.23
C MET A 156 -8.19 32.33 6.98
N ALA A 157 -8.34 33.16 5.94
CA ALA A 157 -9.64 33.70 5.54
C ALA A 157 -10.59 32.62 4.99
N GLU A 158 -10.04 31.51 4.48
CA GLU A 158 -10.78 30.30 4.07
C GLU A 158 -11.11 29.36 5.24
N GLY A 159 -10.70 29.73 6.47
CA GLY A 159 -11.02 29.00 7.69
C GLY A 159 -9.92 28.06 8.19
N GLN A 160 -8.75 28.03 7.55
CA GLN A 160 -7.62 27.26 8.06
C GLN A 160 -6.98 27.91 9.29
N THR A 161 -6.44 27.09 10.18
CA THR A 161 -5.64 27.60 11.31
C THR A 161 -4.18 27.81 10.89
N PHE A 162 -3.49 28.76 11.51
CA PHE A 162 -2.06 28.99 11.25
C PHE A 162 -1.22 27.70 11.40
N LYS A 163 -1.47 26.93 12.47
CA LYS A 163 -0.78 25.66 12.72
C LYS A 163 -1.03 24.63 11.61
N ARG A 164 -2.27 24.55 11.07
CA ARG A 164 -2.58 23.66 9.95
C ARG A 164 -1.84 24.08 8.68
N ILE A 165 -1.81 25.38 8.39
CA ILE A 165 -1.08 25.93 7.24
C ILE A 165 0.41 25.61 7.35
N GLN A 166 1.01 25.77 8.54
CA GLN A 166 2.40 25.40 8.80
C GLN A 166 2.66 23.92 8.56
N LYS A 167 1.79 23.05 9.07
CA LYS A 167 1.89 21.60 8.84
C LYS A 167 1.82 21.29 7.34
N ASP A 168 0.77 21.74 6.66
CA ASP A 168 0.52 21.40 5.26
C ASP A 168 1.65 21.91 4.33
N ILE A 169 2.19 23.10 4.56
CA ILE A 169 3.29 23.62 3.75
C ILE A 169 4.63 22.91 4.03
N ASN A 170 4.88 22.51 5.28
CA ASN A 170 6.08 21.75 5.64
C ASN A 170 6.01 20.35 5.04
N ASP A 171 4.89 19.63 5.22
CA ASP A 171 4.67 18.30 4.67
C ASP A 171 4.82 18.31 3.14
N TYR A 172 4.28 19.33 2.46
CA TYR A 172 4.44 19.48 1.02
C TYR A 172 5.88 19.79 0.59
N ALA A 173 6.59 20.66 1.32
CA ALA A 173 7.99 20.96 1.03
C ALA A 173 8.91 19.75 1.25
N GLU A 174 8.66 18.97 2.31
CA GLU A 174 9.38 17.73 2.59
C GLU A 174 9.11 16.68 1.50
N HIS A 175 7.88 16.55 1.04
CA HIS A 175 7.52 15.66 -0.08
C HIS A 175 8.29 16.03 -1.37
N LEU A 176 8.29 17.30 -1.77
CA LEU A 176 9.04 17.76 -2.95
C LEU A 176 10.56 17.52 -2.80
N ALA A 177 11.10 17.75 -1.61
CA ALA A 177 12.50 17.47 -1.33
C ALA A 177 12.81 15.97 -1.44
N ALA A 178 11.94 15.10 -0.92
CA ALA A 178 12.09 13.66 -1.03
C ALA A 178 12.04 13.18 -2.49
N GLU A 179 11.15 13.76 -3.32
CA GLU A 179 11.11 13.44 -4.75
C GLU A 179 12.45 13.73 -5.45
N TYR A 180 13.06 14.87 -5.12
CA TYR A 180 14.33 15.30 -5.73
C TYR A 180 15.54 14.51 -5.22
N GLU A 181 15.64 14.36 -3.90
CA GLU A 181 16.80 13.78 -3.21
C GLU A 181 16.82 12.25 -3.29
N TYR A 182 15.64 11.61 -3.39
CA TYR A 182 15.54 10.15 -3.35
C TYR A 182 14.83 9.58 -4.58
N HIS A 183 13.58 9.98 -4.87
CA HIS A 183 12.75 9.28 -5.87
C HIS A 183 13.35 9.30 -7.28
N TYR A 184 13.75 10.48 -7.74
CA TYR A 184 14.36 10.71 -9.05
C TYR A 184 15.89 10.83 -8.99
N ASN A 185 16.54 10.46 -7.88
CA ASN A 185 17.99 10.57 -7.73
C ASN A 185 18.71 9.32 -8.26
N LEU A 186 19.49 9.50 -9.32
CA LEU A 186 20.24 8.43 -9.96
C LEU A 186 21.40 7.90 -9.13
N GLU A 187 21.91 8.69 -8.18
CA GLU A 187 23.05 8.33 -7.32
C GLU A 187 22.61 7.70 -5.98
N PHE A 188 21.32 7.77 -5.64
CA PHE A 188 20.76 7.17 -4.43
C PHE A 188 20.25 5.74 -4.72
N ASP A 189 20.72 4.75 -3.97
CA ASP A 189 20.19 3.37 -3.99
C ASP A 189 20.31 2.76 -2.59
N PRO A 190 19.20 2.63 -1.84
CA PRO A 190 19.25 2.15 -0.45
C PRO A 190 19.37 0.62 -0.38
N ARG A 191 19.34 -0.12 -1.50
CA ARG A 191 19.10 -1.57 -1.45
C ARG A 191 20.15 -2.34 -0.65
N SER A 192 21.40 -1.90 -0.67
CA SER A 192 22.46 -2.54 0.12
C SER A 192 22.23 -2.49 1.63
N GLU A 193 21.40 -1.58 2.12
CA GLU A 193 21.09 -1.44 3.55
C GLU A 193 20.13 -2.52 4.05
N VAL A 194 19.29 -3.10 3.19
CA VAL A 194 18.32 -4.16 3.53
C VAL A 194 19.01 -5.50 3.86
N GLY A 195 20.17 -5.76 3.23
CA GLY A 195 20.98 -6.95 3.51
C GLY A 195 20.44 -8.26 2.91
N ASP A 196 19.62 -8.17 1.87
CA ASP A 196 19.12 -9.32 1.10
C ASP A 196 20.05 -9.72 -0.06
N ASP A 197 19.83 -10.90 -0.65
CA ASP A 197 20.40 -11.23 -1.96
C ASP A 197 19.44 -10.80 -3.07
N PHE A 198 19.55 -9.55 -3.51
CA PHE A 198 18.67 -9.00 -4.55
C PHE A 198 18.78 -9.74 -5.90
N SER A 199 19.84 -10.52 -6.13
CA SER A 199 19.99 -11.31 -7.35
C SER A 199 19.16 -12.59 -7.34
N ASP A 200 18.82 -13.10 -6.15
CA ASP A 200 17.86 -14.18 -5.97
C ASP A 200 16.46 -13.60 -5.71
N PRO A 201 15.53 -13.70 -6.67
CA PRO A 201 14.17 -13.20 -6.49
C PRO A 201 13.33 -14.03 -5.51
N TYR A 202 13.81 -15.20 -5.09
CA TYR A 202 13.14 -16.07 -4.13
C TYR A 202 13.80 -16.07 -2.75
N ASP A 203 14.88 -15.31 -2.56
CA ASP A 203 15.39 -15.03 -1.23
C ASP A 203 14.33 -14.24 -0.45
N ARG A 204 14.01 -14.74 0.74
CA ARG A 204 12.99 -14.20 1.66
C ARG A 204 13.51 -14.07 3.09
N ASN A 205 14.76 -14.44 3.36
CA ASN A 205 15.35 -14.47 4.70
C ASN A 205 16.13 -13.18 4.97
N TYR A 206 15.39 -12.06 4.97
CA TYR A 206 15.86 -10.71 5.25
C TYR A 206 14.72 -9.92 5.90
N GLY A 207 15.03 -8.72 6.38
CA GLY A 207 14.08 -7.93 7.18
C GLY A 207 14.33 -8.00 8.67
N ASN A 208 13.36 -7.47 9.42
CA ASN A 208 13.29 -7.52 10.88
C ASN A 208 11.83 -7.44 11.36
N ASN A 209 11.63 -7.50 12.68
CA ASN A 209 10.32 -7.44 13.32
C ASN A 209 9.85 -6.01 13.66
N ASP A 210 10.55 -4.96 13.23
CA ASP A 210 10.09 -3.58 13.39
C ASP A 210 9.06 -3.24 12.30
N VAL A 211 7.82 -3.61 12.56
CA VAL A 211 6.68 -3.38 11.66
C VAL A 211 6.13 -1.96 11.68
N ARG A 212 6.67 -1.09 12.55
CA ARG A 212 6.36 0.35 12.59
C ARG A 212 7.23 1.08 11.58
N GLY A 213 8.54 0.80 11.60
CA GLY A 213 9.50 1.46 10.73
C GLY A 213 9.66 2.97 11.04
N PRO A 214 10.41 3.70 10.20
CA PRO A 214 10.66 5.14 10.38
C PRO A 214 9.41 6.00 10.18
N ASP A 215 8.47 5.54 9.34
CA ASP A 215 7.18 6.17 9.12
C ASP A 215 6.08 5.09 9.04
N ALA A 216 5.09 5.21 9.92
CA ALA A 216 3.94 4.31 10.01
C ALA A 216 2.62 5.02 9.65
N MET A 217 2.67 6.25 9.15
CA MET A 217 1.49 7.11 9.00
C MET A 217 0.42 6.47 8.13
N HIS A 218 0.78 6.07 6.91
CA HIS A 218 -0.16 5.56 5.93
C HIS A 218 -0.77 4.22 6.37
N GLY A 219 0.05 3.23 6.76
CA GLY A 219 -0.46 1.92 7.18
C GLY A 219 -1.25 1.96 8.49
N THR A 220 -0.95 2.88 9.41
CA THR A 220 -1.79 3.10 10.61
C THR A 220 -3.18 3.61 10.19
N HIS A 221 -3.26 4.55 9.26
CA HIS A 221 -4.52 5.10 8.75
C HIS A 221 -5.37 4.03 8.06
N VAL A 222 -4.74 3.26 7.17
CA VAL A 222 -5.35 2.11 6.47
C VAL A 222 -5.87 1.07 7.48
N SER A 223 -5.09 0.74 8.51
CA SER A 223 -5.47 -0.25 9.54
C SER A 223 -6.68 0.19 10.35
N GLY A 224 -6.76 1.48 10.72
CA GLY A 224 -7.91 2.04 11.43
C GLY A 224 -9.21 1.92 10.65
N ILE A 225 -9.18 2.21 9.34
CA ILE A 225 -10.35 2.07 8.46
C ILE A 225 -10.88 0.63 8.49
N ILE A 226 -9.97 -0.35 8.43
CA ILE A 226 -10.36 -1.77 8.44
C ILE A 226 -10.97 -2.14 9.79
N ALA A 227 -10.31 -1.82 10.90
CA ALA A 227 -10.54 -2.53 12.14
C ALA A 227 -10.33 -1.74 13.45
N ALA A 228 -10.17 -0.41 13.43
CA ALA A 228 -10.11 0.39 14.67
C ALA A 228 -11.19 -0.07 15.66
N GLU A 229 -10.78 -0.27 16.91
CA GLU A 229 -11.63 -0.87 17.94
C GLU A 229 -12.96 -0.11 18.03
N ARG A 230 -14.06 -0.88 17.97
CA ARG A 230 -15.38 -0.29 17.94
C ARG A 230 -15.92 -0.09 19.35
N ASP A 231 -16.65 1.01 19.53
CA ASP A 231 -17.44 1.30 20.72
C ASP A 231 -16.62 1.47 22.03
N ASN A 232 -15.32 1.81 21.91
CA ASN A 232 -14.44 2.13 23.04
C ASN A 232 -14.50 3.61 23.47
N GLY A 233 -15.17 4.46 22.69
CA GLY A 233 -15.37 5.89 22.98
C GLY A 233 -14.21 6.80 22.55
N LEU A 234 -13.25 6.28 21.80
CA LEU A 234 -12.12 6.99 21.21
C LEU A 234 -12.35 7.21 19.71
N GLY A 235 -11.60 8.16 19.13
CA GLY A 235 -11.46 8.35 17.69
C GLY A 235 -12.65 7.99 16.79
N MET A 236 -12.52 6.83 16.13
CA MET A 236 -13.46 6.33 15.12
C MET A 236 -13.64 4.81 15.20
N ASN A 237 -14.73 4.32 14.59
CA ASN A 237 -15.01 2.89 14.51
C ASN A 237 -14.54 2.33 13.15
N GLY A 238 -13.69 1.31 13.17
CA GLY A 238 -13.32 0.56 11.96
C GLY A 238 -14.52 -0.18 11.35
N VAL A 239 -14.39 -0.58 10.08
CA VAL A 239 -15.47 -1.28 9.36
C VAL A 239 -15.75 -2.67 9.97
N ALA A 240 -14.71 -3.40 10.37
CA ALA A 240 -14.79 -4.74 10.96
C ALA A 240 -14.47 -4.73 12.46
N ASN A 241 -14.99 -5.71 13.20
CA ASN A 241 -14.88 -5.77 14.67
C ASN A 241 -14.32 -7.08 15.24
N ASN A 242 -14.34 -8.17 14.47
CA ASN A 242 -13.85 -9.48 14.89
C ASN A 242 -12.76 -9.96 13.93
N VAL A 243 -11.68 -9.18 13.85
CA VAL A 243 -10.55 -9.37 12.93
C VAL A 243 -9.25 -9.06 13.66
N ARG A 244 -8.14 -9.47 13.06
CA ARG A 244 -6.79 -9.10 13.49
C ARG A 244 -6.02 -8.46 12.35
N ILE A 245 -5.16 -7.50 12.65
CA ILE A 245 -4.30 -6.80 11.67
C ILE A 245 -2.88 -7.33 11.77
N MET A 246 -2.38 -7.95 10.71
CA MET A 246 -0.97 -8.31 10.54
C MET A 246 -0.28 -7.22 9.74
N SER A 247 0.72 -6.56 10.35
CA SER A 247 1.47 -5.50 9.69
C SER A 247 2.64 -6.09 8.91
N VAL A 248 2.60 -5.96 7.59
CA VAL A 248 3.71 -6.38 6.73
C VAL A 248 4.20 -5.16 5.96
N ARG A 249 5.39 -4.69 6.34
CA ARG A 249 6.01 -3.49 5.79
C ARG A 249 6.80 -3.84 4.53
N THR A 250 6.41 -3.24 3.40
CA THR A 250 7.00 -3.47 2.07
C THR A 250 7.03 -2.23 1.18
N VAL A 251 6.42 -1.11 1.62
CA VAL A 251 6.30 0.13 0.85
C VAL A 251 7.19 1.21 1.47
N PRO A 252 8.25 1.67 0.79
CA PRO A 252 9.03 2.83 1.25
C PRO A 252 8.35 4.14 0.84
N ASP A 253 8.92 5.28 1.24
CA ASP A 253 8.69 6.54 0.55
C ASP A 253 9.39 6.49 -0.82
N GLY A 254 8.62 6.15 -1.86
CA GLY A 254 9.07 5.78 -3.19
C GLY A 254 8.24 4.60 -3.71
N ASP A 255 8.73 3.90 -4.74
CA ASP A 255 8.06 2.71 -5.23
C ASP A 255 8.56 1.45 -4.50
N GLU A 256 7.65 0.54 -4.20
CA GLU A 256 7.99 -0.80 -3.73
C GLU A 256 8.75 -1.63 -4.78
N ARG A 257 9.54 -2.61 -4.34
CA ARG A 257 10.23 -3.54 -5.24
C ARG A 257 9.42 -4.82 -5.39
N ASP A 258 9.35 -5.35 -6.61
CA ASP A 258 8.57 -6.57 -6.92
C ASP A 258 8.98 -7.78 -6.05
N LYS A 259 10.27 -7.89 -5.71
CA LYS A 259 10.81 -8.92 -4.81
C LYS A 259 10.16 -8.83 -3.43
N ASP A 260 10.11 -7.62 -2.86
CA ASP A 260 9.57 -7.39 -1.51
C ASP A 260 8.05 -7.60 -1.49
N VAL A 261 7.34 -7.16 -2.53
CA VAL A 261 5.89 -7.42 -2.67
C VAL A 261 5.60 -8.92 -2.73
N ALA A 262 6.35 -9.67 -3.54
CA ALA A 262 6.17 -11.12 -3.66
C ALA A 262 6.47 -11.83 -2.33
N ALA A 263 7.54 -11.44 -1.64
CA ALA A 263 7.88 -11.97 -0.32
C ALA A 263 6.80 -11.64 0.72
N ALA A 264 6.30 -10.41 0.73
CA ALA A 264 5.26 -9.92 1.64
C ALA A 264 3.91 -10.64 1.45
N ILE A 265 3.50 -10.89 0.20
CA ILE A 265 2.30 -11.69 -0.08
C ILE A 265 2.48 -13.11 0.47
N VAL A 266 3.61 -13.76 0.20
CA VAL A 266 3.82 -15.14 0.65
C VAL A 266 3.90 -15.22 2.17
N TYR A 267 4.63 -14.32 2.83
CA TYR A 267 4.69 -14.22 4.29
C TYR A 267 3.29 -14.10 4.90
N ALA A 268 2.46 -13.19 4.37
CA ALA A 268 1.10 -13.00 4.88
C ALA A 268 0.24 -14.27 4.71
N VAL A 269 0.36 -14.95 3.56
CA VAL A 269 -0.37 -16.21 3.31
C VAL A 269 0.09 -17.31 4.27
N ASP A 270 1.40 -17.48 4.44
CA ASP A 270 2.00 -18.52 5.28
C ASP A 270 1.64 -18.31 6.76
N ASN A 271 1.52 -17.06 7.21
CA ASN A 271 1.08 -16.68 8.56
C ASN A 271 -0.45 -16.56 8.72
N GLY A 272 -1.22 -17.07 7.75
CA GLY A 272 -2.66 -17.27 7.91
C GLY A 272 -3.55 -16.08 7.56
N ALA A 273 -3.05 -15.09 6.80
CA ALA A 273 -3.88 -14.00 6.31
C ALA A 273 -5.06 -14.53 5.48
N SER A 274 -6.28 -14.08 5.81
CA SER A 274 -7.49 -14.41 5.04
C SER A 274 -7.81 -13.39 3.95
N VAL A 275 -7.37 -12.15 4.14
CA VAL A 275 -7.53 -11.03 3.21
C VAL A 275 -6.25 -10.21 3.27
N ILE A 276 -5.71 -9.81 2.13
CA ILE A 276 -4.54 -8.95 2.00
C ILE A 276 -4.99 -7.62 1.39
N ASN A 277 -4.83 -6.54 2.14
CA ASN A 277 -4.98 -5.18 1.62
C ASN A 277 -3.63 -4.67 1.09
N MET A 278 -3.64 -4.13 -0.13
CA MET A 278 -2.49 -3.50 -0.79
C MET A 278 -2.89 -2.09 -1.23
N SER A 279 -2.53 -1.10 -0.40
CA SER A 279 -2.83 0.32 -0.63
C SER A 279 -1.63 1.05 -1.25
N PHE A 280 -1.04 0.46 -2.28
CA PHE A 280 0.09 0.98 -3.03
C PHE A 280 -0.04 0.59 -4.50
N GLY A 281 0.80 1.15 -5.36
CA GLY A 281 0.91 0.72 -6.75
C GLY A 281 1.89 1.60 -7.51
N LYS A 282 2.38 1.08 -8.64
CA LYS A 282 3.40 1.74 -9.45
C LYS A 282 3.19 1.56 -10.95
N GLY A 283 3.84 2.40 -11.74
CA GLY A 283 3.71 2.41 -13.21
C GLY A 283 4.48 1.30 -13.94
N ALA A 284 5.39 0.58 -13.29
CA ALA A 284 6.20 -0.46 -13.91
C ALA A 284 6.52 -1.61 -12.94
N SER A 285 6.63 -2.84 -13.46
CA SER A 285 6.96 -4.04 -12.67
C SER A 285 7.93 -4.93 -13.47
N PRO A 286 9.26 -4.72 -13.34
CA PRO A 286 10.25 -5.50 -14.10
C PRO A 286 10.25 -7.00 -13.80
N ARG A 287 9.80 -7.38 -12.60
CA ARG A 287 9.69 -8.76 -12.13
C ARG A 287 8.24 -9.11 -11.81
N LYS A 288 7.33 -8.73 -12.71
CA LYS A 288 5.94 -9.12 -12.64
C LYS A 288 5.75 -10.64 -12.54
N ASP A 289 6.68 -11.43 -13.11
CA ASP A 289 6.68 -12.88 -13.06
C ASP A 289 6.60 -13.44 -11.63
N ILE A 290 7.35 -12.88 -10.67
CA ILE A 290 7.37 -13.38 -9.29
C ILE A 290 6.19 -12.86 -8.47
N VAL A 291 5.71 -11.65 -8.74
CA VAL A 291 4.50 -11.13 -8.13
C VAL A 291 3.28 -11.94 -8.58
N ASP A 292 3.23 -12.30 -9.87
CA ASP A 292 2.21 -13.18 -10.43
C ASP A 292 2.24 -14.59 -9.84
N GLU A 293 3.41 -15.08 -9.41
CA GLU A 293 3.53 -16.35 -8.69
C GLU A 293 3.02 -16.23 -7.25
N ALA A 294 3.34 -15.15 -6.55
CA ALA A 294 2.83 -14.89 -5.21
C ALA A 294 1.29 -14.70 -5.19
N VAL A 295 0.73 -14.00 -6.18
CA VAL A 295 -0.74 -13.85 -6.32
C VAL A 295 -1.42 -15.20 -6.58
N LYS A 296 -0.82 -16.08 -7.40
CA LYS A 296 -1.32 -17.44 -7.58
C LYS A 296 -1.24 -18.25 -6.28
N TYR A 297 -0.13 -18.11 -5.55
CA TYR A 297 0.04 -18.75 -4.24
C TYR A 297 -1.06 -18.35 -3.25
N ALA A 298 -1.38 -17.05 -3.17
CA ALA A 298 -2.49 -16.54 -2.37
C ALA A 298 -3.85 -17.11 -2.83
N SER A 299 -4.08 -17.20 -4.14
CA SER A 299 -5.29 -17.80 -4.72
C SER A 299 -5.44 -19.27 -4.33
N ASP A 300 -4.35 -20.04 -4.42
CA ASP A 300 -4.32 -21.47 -4.08
C ASP A 300 -4.55 -21.73 -2.57
N HIS A 301 -4.29 -20.73 -1.73
CA HIS A 301 -4.48 -20.76 -0.27
C HIS A 301 -5.77 -20.06 0.22
N ASP A 302 -6.71 -19.75 -0.68
CA ASP A 302 -7.99 -19.10 -0.34
C ASP A 302 -7.85 -17.73 0.34
N VAL A 303 -6.86 -16.95 -0.11
CA VAL A 303 -6.60 -15.59 0.38
C VAL A 303 -7.15 -14.58 -0.62
N LEU A 304 -8.01 -13.68 -0.17
CA LEU A 304 -8.53 -12.58 -1.00
C LEU A 304 -7.51 -11.43 -1.03
N ILE A 305 -7.26 -10.86 -2.20
CA ILE A 305 -6.43 -9.67 -2.38
C ILE A 305 -7.32 -8.49 -2.75
N ILE A 306 -7.12 -7.36 -2.09
CA ILE A 306 -7.81 -6.11 -2.35
C ILE A 306 -6.77 -5.03 -2.59
N HIS A 307 -6.86 -4.37 -3.73
CA HIS A 307 -5.83 -3.45 -4.21
C HIS A 307 -6.44 -2.09 -4.58
N ALA A 308 -5.70 -1.03 -4.26
CA ALA A 308 -6.07 0.34 -4.60
C ALA A 308 -5.82 0.62 -6.08
N ALA A 309 -6.78 1.25 -6.78
CA ALA A 309 -6.66 1.50 -8.22
C ALA A 309 -5.58 2.53 -8.61
N GLY A 310 -5.07 3.30 -7.64
CA GLY A 310 -4.12 4.40 -7.87
C GLY A 310 -4.80 5.76 -7.98
N ASN A 311 -3.99 6.82 -7.91
CA ASN A 311 -4.45 8.20 -7.70
C ASN A 311 -4.04 9.15 -8.85
N ASP A 312 -3.82 8.60 -10.05
CA ASP A 312 -3.33 9.34 -11.21
C ASP A 312 -4.42 9.94 -12.08
N ASN A 313 -5.71 9.84 -11.71
CA ASN A 313 -6.89 10.20 -12.53
C ASN A 313 -6.94 9.56 -13.92
N LYS A 314 -6.28 8.40 -14.09
CA LYS A 314 -6.12 7.73 -15.39
C LYS A 314 -6.96 6.47 -15.49
N GLN A 315 -7.23 6.09 -16.74
CA GLN A 315 -7.79 4.79 -17.02
C GLN A 315 -6.74 3.68 -16.78
N VAL A 316 -7.06 2.73 -15.91
CA VAL A 316 -6.20 1.56 -15.64
C VAL A 316 -6.32 0.55 -16.76
N THR A 317 -5.16 0.02 -17.13
CA THR A 317 -4.95 -1.08 -18.06
C THR A 317 -4.03 -2.11 -17.38
N SER A 318 -3.79 -3.24 -18.04
CA SER A 318 -2.87 -4.24 -17.50
C SER A 318 -1.38 -3.84 -17.51
N ASP A 319 -1.06 -2.68 -18.09
CA ASP A 319 0.32 -2.34 -18.44
C ASP A 319 0.78 -1.01 -17.80
N ASN A 320 -0.06 -0.36 -16.97
CA ASN A 320 0.22 0.97 -16.39
C ASN A 320 -0.09 1.11 -14.88
N ASN A 321 -0.63 0.09 -14.23
CA ASN A 321 -0.79 0.04 -12.77
C ASN A 321 -0.41 -1.36 -12.31
N PHE A 322 0.55 -1.46 -11.40
CA PHE A 322 1.06 -2.72 -10.88
C PHE A 322 1.09 -2.70 -9.35
N PRO A 323 0.89 -3.85 -8.68
CA PRO A 323 0.49 -5.14 -9.26
C PRO A 323 -0.91 -5.12 -9.92
N THR A 324 -1.22 -6.15 -10.72
CA THR A 324 -2.49 -6.25 -11.47
C THR A 324 -2.97 -7.69 -11.49
N ASP A 325 -4.29 -7.88 -11.56
CA ASP A 325 -4.95 -9.17 -11.59
C ASP A 325 -4.63 -10.00 -12.85
N LYS A 326 -4.21 -9.38 -13.95
CA LYS A 326 -3.91 -10.07 -15.20
C LYS A 326 -2.52 -10.68 -15.16
N PHE A 327 -2.45 -12.00 -15.29
CA PHE A 327 -1.17 -12.72 -15.34
C PHE A 327 -0.42 -12.51 -16.65
N GLU A 328 0.91 -12.48 -16.58
CA GLU A 328 1.77 -12.56 -17.75
C GLU A 328 1.54 -13.86 -18.51
N LYS A 329 1.51 -13.76 -19.85
CA LYS A 329 1.40 -14.94 -20.69
C LYS A 329 2.68 -15.76 -20.60
N ARG A 330 2.60 -16.91 -19.95
CA ARG A 330 3.67 -17.92 -19.98
C ARG A 330 3.93 -18.36 -21.43
N SER A 331 5.20 -18.42 -21.82
CA SER A 331 5.58 -18.91 -23.14
C SER A 331 5.41 -20.43 -23.25
N GLY A 332 5.02 -20.91 -24.44
CA GLY A 332 4.92 -22.35 -24.74
C GLY A 332 3.59 -23.00 -24.34
N PHE A 333 3.55 -24.34 -24.35
CA PHE A 333 2.32 -25.13 -24.15
C PHE A 333 1.64 -24.91 -22.79
N LEU A 334 2.41 -24.61 -21.73
CA LEU A 334 1.84 -24.30 -20.41
C LEU A 334 1.04 -22.99 -20.37
N GLY A 335 1.25 -22.06 -21.30
CA GLY A 335 0.51 -20.80 -21.38
C GLY A 335 -0.87 -20.89 -22.02
N LEU A 336 -1.25 -22.04 -22.60
CA LEU A 336 -2.56 -22.22 -23.25
C LEU A 336 -3.71 -22.52 -22.29
N PHE A 337 -3.41 -23.02 -21.08
CA PHE A 337 -4.44 -23.55 -20.16
C PHE A 337 -4.42 -22.89 -18.77
N GLY A 338 -3.51 -21.97 -18.50
CA GLY A 338 -3.48 -21.22 -17.23
C GLY A 338 -4.57 -20.15 -17.15
N PRO A 339 -5.01 -19.76 -15.94
CA PRO A 339 -5.91 -18.63 -15.77
C PRO A 339 -5.26 -17.36 -16.32
N LYS A 340 -6.07 -16.50 -16.94
CA LYS A 340 -5.61 -15.21 -17.46
C LYS A 340 -5.64 -14.10 -16.40
N TYR A 341 -6.53 -14.23 -15.42
CA TYR A 341 -6.75 -13.25 -14.36
C TYR A 341 -6.79 -13.97 -13.00
N ALA A 342 -6.41 -13.25 -11.94
CA ALA A 342 -6.54 -13.69 -10.57
C ALA A 342 -8.03 -13.67 -10.15
N GLU A 343 -8.56 -14.82 -9.77
CA GLU A 343 -9.98 -14.96 -9.39
C GLU A 343 -10.25 -14.47 -7.95
N ASN A 344 -9.20 -14.22 -7.17
CA ASN A 344 -9.20 -13.79 -5.77
C ASN A 344 -8.79 -12.31 -5.60
N TRP A 345 -8.93 -11.47 -6.62
CA TRP A 345 -8.49 -10.06 -6.60
C TRP A 345 -9.67 -9.09 -6.67
N VAL A 346 -9.67 -8.00 -5.91
CA VAL A 346 -10.63 -6.88 -6.07
C VAL A 346 -9.89 -5.57 -6.23
N GLU A 347 -10.07 -4.91 -7.36
CA GLU A 347 -9.51 -3.58 -7.63
C GLU A 347 -10.49 -2.47 -7.22
N VAL A 348 -10.04 -1.49 -6.43
CA VAL A 348 -10.92 -0.52 -5.77
C VAL A 348 -10.63 0.93 -6.18
N GLY A 349 -11.63 1.57 -6.79
CA GLY A 349 -11.65 3.01 -7.05
C GLY A 349 -12.22 3.82 -5.87
N ALA A 350 -11.99 5.13 -5.86
CA ALA A 350 -12.41 6.04 -4.78
C ALA A 350 -13.60 6.92 -5.17
N ILE A 351 -14.60 7.00 -4.29
CA ILE A 351 -15.63 8.04 -4.35
C ILE A 351 -15.35 9.17 -3.36
N ASN A 352 -15.94 10.30 -3.71
CA ASN A 352 -16.12 11.47 -2.88
C ASN A 352 -17.40 11.36 -2.01
N TRP A 353 -17.54 12.21 -0.98
CA TRP A 353 -18.72 12.26 -0.13
C TRP A 353 -19.91 13.01 -0.77
N GLN A 354 -19.69 13.88 -1.75
CA GLN A 354 -20.75 14.57 -2.49
C GLN A 354 -21.51 13.59 -3.40
N ASN A 355 -22.83 13.53 -3.26
CA ASN A 355 -23.68 12.64 -4.04
C ASN A 355 -24.24 13.28 -5.33
N ASP A 356 -23.44 14.06 -6.04
CA ASP A 356 -23.79 14.71 -7.30
C ASP A 356 -22.92 14.21 -8.46
N GLU A 357 -22.58 15.06 -9.42
CA GLU A 357 -21.68 14.74 -10.53
C GLU A 357 -20.22 14.59 -10.10
N SER A 358 -19.83 15.15 -8.95
CA SER A 358 -18.51 15.01 -8.34
C SER A 358 -18.35 13.76 -7.46
N LEU A 359 -19.29 12.82 -7.56
CA LEU A 359 -19.30 11.59 -6.75
C LEU A 359 -18.01 10.77 -6.89
N VAL A 360 -17.36 10.76 -8.05
CA VAL A 360 -16.08 10.06 -8.20
C VAL A 360 -14.97 10.99 -7.74
N ALA A 361 -14.06 10.49 -6.90
CA ALA A 361 -12.95 11.30 -6.44
C ALA A 361 -12.08 11.72 -7.65
N PRO A 362 -11.71 13.00 -7.78
CA PRO A 362 -11.07 13.52 -8.99
C PRO A 362 -9.69 12.91 -9.26
N PHE A 363 -9.03 12.38 -8.24
CA PHE A 363 -7.76 11.66 -8.34
C PHE A 363 -7.92 10.17 -8.68
N SER A 364 -9.11 9.58 -8.51
CA SER A 364 -9.27 8.13 -8.62
C SER A 364 -8.92 7.66 -10.03
N ASN A 365 -8.06 6.66 -10.11
CA ASN A 365 -8.00 5.83 -11.30
C ASN A 365 -9.33 5.07 -11.49
N TYR A 366 -9.63 4.72 -12.74
CA TYR A 366 -10.89 4.09 -13.14
C TYR A 366 -10.68 3.12 -14.28
N SER A 367 -11.58 2.15 -14.48
CA SER A 367 -11.58 1.32 -15.69
C SER A 367 -12.85 0.46 -15.75
N PRO A 368 -13.57 0.43 -16.87
CA PRO A 368 -14.73 -0.46 -17.02
C PRO A 368 -14.32 -1.94 -17.06
N ASP A 369 -13.03 -2.22 -17.27
CA ASP A 369 -12.50 -3.58 -17.43
C ASP A 369 -11.64 -4.06 -16.25
N TYR A 370 -10.99 -3.12 -15.53
CA TYR A 370 -9.98 -3.46 -14.51
C TYR A 370 -10.30 -2.95 -13.10
N VAL A 371 -11.18 -1.95 -12.92
CA VAL A 371 -11.61 -1.50 -11.59
C VAL A 371 -12.93 -2.18 -11.26
N ASP A 372 -12.95 -3.03 -10.23
CA ASP A 372 -14.11 -3.86 -9.93
C ASP A 372 -15.24 -3.04 -9.30
N VAL A 373 -14.92 -2.27 -8.27
CA VAL A 373 -15.91 -1.55 -7.43
C VAL A 373 -15.32 -0.24 -6.90
N PHE A 374 -16.19 0.69 -6.53
CA PHE A 374 -15.79 1.92 -5.85
C PHE A 374 -16.12 1.88 -4.35
N ALA A 375 -15.36 2.60 -3.52
CA ALA A 375 -15.62 2.78 -2.10
C ALA A 375 -15.22 4.19 -1.61
N PRO A 376 -15.73 4.67 -0.47
CA PRO A 376 -15.35 5.97 0.10
C PRO A 376 -13.84 6.10 0.25
N GLY A 377 -13.25 7.14 -0.35
CA GLY A 377 -11.80 7.36 -0.32
C GLY A 377 -11.38 8.83 -0.26
N MET A 378 -12.29 9.77 -0.06
CA MET A 378 -11.98 11.20 0.06
C MET A 378 -12.35 11.72 1.44
N GLU A 379 -11.43 12.44 2.09
CA GLU A 379 -11.57 12.98 3.46
C GLU A 379 -12.00 11.89 4.47
N ILE A 380 -11.30 10.75 4.45
CA ILE A 380 -11.54 9.64 5.37
C ILE A 380 -10.78 9.88 6.67
N TYR A 381 -11.53 10.06 7.76
CA TYR A 381 -10.98 10.18 9.10
C TYR A 381 -10.57 8.81 9.65
N SER A 382 -9.32 8.65 10.07
CA SER A 382 -8.80 7.40 10.65
C SER A 382 -7.60 7.67 11.57
N THR A 383 -7.12 6.61 12.21
CA THR A 383 -5.97 6.59 13.12
C THR A 383 -4.68 7.04 12.45
N THR A 384 -3.86 7.82 13.12
CA THR A 384 -2.49 8.14 12.71
C THR A 384 -1.53 7.89 13.88
N PRO A 385 -0.21 7.75 13.65
CA PRO A 385 0.74 7.45 14.71
C PRO A 385 0.63 8.40 15.90
N PHE A 386 1.05 7.92 17.07
CA PHE A 386 1.04 8.68 18.33
C PHE A 386 -0.36 8.99 18.91
N ASN A 387 -1.34 8.08 18.71
CA ASN A 387 -2.73 8.22 19.19
C ASN A 387 -3.44 9.46 18.65
N GLU A 388 -3.15 9.81 17.39
CA GLU A 388 -3.77 10.92 16.70
C GLU A 388 -4.72 10.41 15.61
N TYR A 389 -5.46 11.34 15.01
CA TYR A 389 -6.44 11.01 13.99
C TYR A 389 -6.53 12.14 12.97
N GLU A 390 -6.49 11.80 11.68
CA GLU A 390 -6.54 12.79 10.61
C GLU A 390 -7.37 12.30 9.42
N ASN A 391 -7.85 13.26 8.63
CA ASN A 391 -8.43 12.96 7.33
C ASN A 391 -7.32 12.69 6.32
N GLN A 392 -7.47 11.62 5.53
CA GLN A 392 -6.68 11.37 4.34
C GLN A 392 -7.57 11.03 3.16
N GLN A 393 -6.97 11.02 1.97
CA GLN A 393 -7.67 10.70 0.73
C GLN A 393 -6.80 9.91 -0.21
N GLY A 394 -7.43 9.01 -0.94
CA GLY A 394 -6.79 8.12 -1.89
C GLY A 394 -7.63 6.88 -2.12
N THR A 395 -7.38 6.20 -3.24
CA THR A 395 -7.80 4.80 -3.40
C THR A 395 -7.21 3.91 -2.30
N SER A 396 -6.08 4.31 -1.71
CA SER A 396 -5.50 3.75 -0.49
C SER A 396 -6.42 3.76 0.74
N MET A 397 -7.39 4.68 0.81
CA MET A 397 -8.43 4.72 1.85
C MET A 397 -9.70 4.00 1.42
N ALA A 398 -9.96 3.88 0.11
CA ALA A 398 -11.10 3.13 -0.42
C ALA A 398 -10.90 1.61 -0.32
N ALA A 399 -9.71 1.10 -0.65
CA ALA A 399 -9.35 -0.32 -0.53
C ALA A 399 -9.60 -0.88 0.89
N PRO A 400 -9.17 -0.26 2.00
CA PRO A 400 -9.42 -0.79 3.34
C PRO A 400 -10.90 -0.80 3.73
N VAL A 401 -11.76 0.06 3.15
CA VAL A 401 -13.21 -0.05 3.34
C VAL A 401 -13.72 -1.37 2.77
N VAL A 402 -13.31 -1.73 1.55
CA VAL A 402 -13.67 -3.01 0.92
C VAL A 402 -13.06 -4.18 1.69
N THR A 403 -11.83 -4.04 2.18
CA THR A 403 -11.17 -5.03 3.05
C THR A 403 -11.97 -5.29 4.32
N GLY A 404 -12.43 -4.23 4.99
CA GLY A 404 -13.30 -4.36 6.15
C GLY A 404 -14.59 -5.11 5.83
N VAL A 405 -15.26 -4.78 4.72
CA VAL A 405 -16.48 -5.49 4.27
C VAL A 405 -16.18 -6.97 4.01
N ALA A 406 -15.10 -7.28 3.30
CA ALA A 406 -14.68 -8.66 3.04
C ALA A 406 -14.39 -9.44 4.33
N ALA A 407 -13.76 -8.78 5.31
CA ALA A 407 -13.46 -9.39 6.60
C ALA A 407 -14.72 -9.65 7.43
N VAL A 408 -15.72 -8.76 7.41
CA VAL A 408 -17.03 -9.01 8.02
C VAL A 408 -17.75 -10.18 7.34
N ILE A 409 -17.70 -10.29 6.01
CA ILE A 409 -18.28 -11.45 5.31
C ILE A 409 -17.59 -12.74 5.78
N ARG A 410 -16.25 -12.78 5.82
CA ARG A 410 -15.52 -14.00 6.22
C ARG A 410 -15.69 -14.35 7.70
N SER A 411 -15.92 -13.36 8.58
CA SER A 411 -16.17 -13.63 10.00
C SER A 411 -17.53 -14.28 10.25
N TYR A 412 -18.57 -13.88 9.50
CA TYR A 412 -19.91 -14.49 9.59
C TYR A 412 -20.06 -15.76 8.76
N PHE A 413 -19.39 -15.84 7.61
CA PHE A 413 -19.51 -16.93 6.65
C PHE A 413 -18.14 -17.55 6.32
N PRO A 414 -17.50 -18.21 7.30
CA PRO A 414 -16.12 -18.70 7.17
C PRO A 414 -15.93 -19.78 6.10
N ASP A 415 -17.01 -20.43 5.64
CA ASP A 415 -16.99 -21.43 4.57
C ASP A 415 -17.01 -20.82 3.15
N LEU A 416 -17.14 -19.49 3.02
CA LEU A 416 -17.02 -18.83 1.72
C LEU A 416 -15.55 -18.71 1.32
N THR A 417 -15.25 -19.18 0.11
CA THR A 417 -13.93 -19.00 -0.52
C THR A 417 -13.67 -17.54 -0.87
N ALA A 418 -12.41 -17.14 -1.05
CA ALA A 418 -12.01 -15.81 -1.52
C ALA A 418 -12.76 -15.41 -2.79
N GLN A 419 -12.90 -16.33 -3.76
CA GLN A 419 -13.66 -16.10 -4.98
C GLN A 419 -15.15 -15.83 -4.72
N GLN A 420 -15.76 -16.55 -3.78
CA GLN A 420 -17.15 -16.32 -3.38
C GLN A 420 -17.31 -14.98 -2.65
N VAL A 421 -16.33 -14.57 -1.85
CA VAL A 421 -16.34 -13.25 -1.19
C VAL A 421 -16.22 -12.13 -2.22
N LYS A 422 -15.29 -12.25 -3.19
CA LYS A 422 -15.21 -11.33 -4.35
C LYS A 422 -16.56 -11.23 -5.05
N GLN A 423 -17.17 -12.37 -5.40
CA GLN A 423 -18.47 -12.41 -6.06
C GLN A 423 -19.54 -11.68 -5.25
N VAL A 424 -19.63 -11.94 -3.94
CA VAL A 424 -20.58 -11.26 -3.06
C VAL A 424 -20.36 -9.75 -3.07
N VAL A 425 -19.12 -9.28 -2.89
CA VAL A 425 -18.80 -7.84 -2.90
C VAL A 425 -19.22 -7.18 -4.21
N MET A 426 -18.94 -7.83 -5.34
CA MET A 426 -19.24 -7.27 -6.67
C MET A 426 -20.74 -7.30 -6.99
N GLU A 427 -21.43 -8.41 -6.71
CA GLU A 427 -22.85 -8.57 -7.02
C GLU A 427 -23.78 -7.76 -6.08
N SER A 428 -23.33 -7.47 -4.85
CA SER A 428 -24.06 -6.63 -3.91
C SER A 428 -23.76 -5.13 -4.04
N ALA A 429 -22.81 -4.75 -4.89
CA ALA A 429 -22.47 -3.34 -5.10
C ALA A 429 -23.69 -2.54 -5.60
N VAL A 430 -23.93 -1.38 -5.01
CA VAL A 430 -25.06 -0.53 -5.35
C VAL A 430 -24.73 0.27 -6.61
N ARG A 431 -25.34 -0.13 -7.72
CA ARG A 431 -25.17 0.51 -9.03
C ARG A 431 -25.59 1.97 -9.03
N GLN A 432 -24.78 2.81 -9.66
CA GLN A 432 -25.04 4.24 -9.81
C GLN A 432 -25.62 4.54 -11.19
N ASN A 433 -26.92 4.81 -11.25
CA ASN A 433 -27.64 5.13 -12.50
C ASN A 433 -27.60 6.63 -12.83
N LYS A 434 -26.42 7.24 -12.78
CA LYS A 434 -26.20 8.66 -13.07
C LYS A 434 -24.92 8.90 -13.85
N LYS A 435 -24.80 10.11 -14.41
CA LYS A 435 -23.55 10.60 -14.96
C LYS A 435 -22.74 11.30 -13.87
N VAL A 436 -21.43 11.18 -13.98
CA VAL A 436 -20.43 11.76 -13.09
C VAL A 436 -19.29 12.33 -13.93
N ILE A 437 -18.54 13.25 -13.34
CA ILE A 437 -17.31 13.77 -13.93
C ILE A 437 -16.31 12.62 -14.01
N GLU A 438 -15.79 12.38 -15.20
CA GLU A 438 -14.67 11.46 -15.39
C GLU A 438 -13.42 12.04 -14.70
N PRO A 439 -12.69 11.24 -13.89
CA PRO A 439 -11.49 11.71 -13.21
C PRO A 439 -10.50 12.37 -14.18
N GLY A 440 -9.95 13.52 -13.78
CA GLY A 440 -8.98 14.27 -14.59
C GLY A 440 -9.57 15.00 -15.80
N SER A 441 -10.89 15.05 -15.97
CA SER A 441 -11.54 15.74 -17.08
C SER A 441 -12.75 16.57 -16.63
N GLU A 442 -13.33 17.34 -17.56
CA GLU A 442 -14.60 18.06 -17.36
C GLU A 442 -15.79 17.30 -17.99
N VAL A 443 -15.57 16.06 -18.46
CA VAL A 443 -16.54 15.31 -19.26
C VAL A 443 -17.43 14.47 -18.35
N LEU A 444 -18.74 14.56 -18.56
CA LEU A 444 -19.72 13.72 -17.88
C LEU A 444 -19.88 12.35 -18.57
N VAL A 445 -19.51 11.29 -17.88
CA VAL A 445 -19.67 9.90 -18.33
C VAL A 445 -20.65 9.15 -17.43
N PRO A 446 -21.37 8.13 -17.94
CA PRO A 446 -22.11 7.21 -17.08
C PRO A 446 -21.16 6.54 -16.07
N PHE A 447 -21.55 6.47 -14.79
CA PHE A 447 -20.72 5.83 -13.75
C PHE A 447 -20.32 4.39 -14.12
N SER A 448 -21.19 3.67 -14.86
CA SER A 448 -20.92 2.32 -15.37
C SER A 448 -19.76 2.23 -16.39
N GLN A 449 -19.18 3.34 -16.83
CA GLN A 449 -17.97 3.35 -17.66
C GLN A 449 -16.69 3.41 -16.82
N LEU A 450 -16.80 3.57 -15.49
CA LEU A 450 -15.66 3.77 -14.60
C LEU A 450 -15.28 2.51 -13.81
N SER A 451 -16.17 1.51 -13.72
CA SER A 451 -15.91 0.21 -13.07
C SER A 451 -16.71 -0.92 -13.71
N VAL A 452 -16.26 -2.15 -13.49
CA VAL A 452 -16.93 -3.40 -13.89
C VAL A 452 -18.34 -3.49 -13.32
N THR A 453 -18.50 -3.20 -12.03
CA THR A 453 -19.83 -3.25 -11.38
C THR A 453 -20.70 -2.04 -11.72
N GLY A 454 -20.08 -0.90 -12.04
CA GLY A 454 -20.75 0.40 -12.10
C GLY A 454 -21.37 0.79 -10.76
N GLY A 455 -20.82 0.31 -9.65
CA GLY A 455 -21.40 0.46 -8.32
C GLY A 455 -20.41 0.77 -7.21
N ILE A 456 -20.99 1.10 -6.06
CA ILE A 456 -20.27 1.38 -4.80
C ILE A 456 -20.49 0.20 -3.86
N VAL A 457 -19.44 -0.23 -3.15
CA VAL A 457 -19.51 -1.29 -2.15
C VAL A 457 -20.60 -1.00 -1.10
N ASN A 458 -21.32 -2.04 -0.67
CA ASN A 458 -22.35 -1.90 0.37
C ASN A 458 -22.31 -3.08 1.34
N ALA A 459 -21.93 -2.82 2.59
CA ALA A 459 -21.78 -3.85 3.60
C ALA A 459 -23.09 -4.59 3.91
N TYR A 460 -24.22 -3.88 3.97
CA TYR A 460 -25.52 -4.48 4.31
C TYR A 460 -25.99 -5.45 3.22
N GLU A 461 -25.99 -4.99 1.97
CA GLU A 461 -26.37 -5.81 0.81
C GLU A 461 -25.42 -7.02 0.67
N ALA A 462 -24.12 -6.83 0.92
CA ALA A 462 -23.13 -7.89 0.87
C ALA A 462 -23.42 -9.00 1.89
N ILE A 463 -23.77 -8.65 3.13
CA ILE A 463 -24.11 -9.63 4.17
C ILE A 463 -25.44 -10.34 3.86
N GLN A 464 -26.43 -9.62 3.32
CA GLN A 464 -27.68 -10.24 2.88
C GLN A 464 -27.44 -11.27 1.77
N LEU A 465 -26.62 -10.94 0.78
CA LEU A 465 -26.27 -11.85 -0.30
C LEU A 465 -25.44 -13.04 0.21
N ALA A 466 -24.40 -12.78 1.01
CA ALA A 466 -23.55 -13.82 1.59
C ALA A 466 -24.34 -14.88 2.36
N SER A 467 -25.39 -14.47 3.10
CA SER A 467 -26.26 -15.39 3.84
C SER A 467 -27.01 -16.41 2.98
N GLN A 468 -27.10 -16.16 1.67
CA GLN A 468 -27.77 -17.00 0.68
C GLN A 468 -26.77 -17.84 -0.13
N VAL A 469 -25.47 -17.53 -0.06
CA VAL A 469 -24.42 -18.25 -0.79
C VAL A 469 -24.03 -19.50 0.00
N LYS A 470 -24.13 -20.66 -0.65
CA LYS A 470 -23.65 -21.91 -0.08
C LYS A 470 -22.11 -21.97 -0.17
N GLY A 471 -21.44 -22.06 0.97
CA GLY A 471 -19.99 -22.25 1.03
C GLY A 471 -19.51 -23.49 0.28
N LYS A 472 -18.46 -23.32 -0.51
CA LYS A 472 -17.68 -24.42 -1.07
C LYS A 472 -16.55 -24.66 -0.07
N LYS A 473 -16.59 -25.78 0.67
CA LYS A 473 -15.53 -26.12 1.65
C LYS A 473 -14.14 -25.75 1.09
N LYS A 474 -13.39 -24.94 1.83
CA LYS A 474 -12.01 -24.59 1.48
C LYS A 474 -11.25 -25.90 1.28
N GLY A 475 -10.67 -26.10 0.09
CA GLY A 475 -9.92 -27.31 -0.19
C GLY A 475 -8.79 -27.41 0.83
N GLY A 476 -8.86 -28.40 1.72
CA GLY A 476 -7.84 -28.59 2.74
C GLY A 476 -6.53 -28.99 2.09
N SER A 477 -5.62 -28.04 1.93
CA SER A 477 -4.19 -28.34 1.98
C SER A 477 -3.92 -28.79 3.41
N GLN A 478 -3.82 -30.12 3.61
CA GLN A 478 -3.23 -30.64 4.82
C GLN A 478 -1.80 -30.10 4.88
N GLY A 479 -1.52 -29.26 5.87
CA GLY A 479 -0.15 -28.93 6.25
C GLY A 479 0.65 -30.22 6.33
N THR A 480 1.60 -30.36 5.42
CA THR A 480 2.59 -31.43 5.50
C THR A 480 3.54 -31.01 6.60
N ALA A 481 3.20 -31.37 7.84
CA ALA A 481 4.17 -31.45 8.91
C ALA A 481 5.29 -32.38 8.42
N VAL A 482 6.42 -31.78 8.06
CA VAL A 482 7.65 -32.49 7.73
C VAL A 482 8.13 -33.13 9.03
N ASN A 483 7.66 -34.34 9.31
CA ASN A 483 8.23 -35.19 10.34
C ASN A 483 9.65 -35.59 9.90
N GLY A 484 10.64 -34.82 10.33
CA GLY A 484 12.05 -35.18 10.32
C GLY A 484 12.31 -36.36 11.25
N GLY A 485 12.14 -37.58 10.73
CA GLY A 485 12.54 -38.80 11.44
C GLY A 485 14.07 -38.91 11.51
N ALA A 486 14.66 -38.42 12.61
CA ALA A 486 16.00 -38.80 13.01
C ALA A 486 15.95 -40.07 13.87
N ALA A 487 16.50 -41.15 13.33
CA ALA A 487 16.71 -42.40 14.04
C ALA A 487 17.70 -42.20 15.20
N GLY A 488 17.25 -42.49 16.42
CA GLY A 488 18.08 -42.60 17.63
C GLY A 488 17.90 -43.97 18.26
N ASP A 489 18.93 -44.81 18.14
CA ASP A 489 19.05 -46.11 18.79
C ASP A 489 19.06 -45.97 20.33
N GLU A 490 17.99 -46.40 21.01
CA GLU A 490 18.02 -46.67 22.45
C GLU A 490 18.10 -48.18 22.74
N LYS A 491 19.30 -48.60 23.16
CA LYS A 491 19.57 -49.91 23.77
C LYS A 491 18.81 -50.03 25.09
N LYS A 492 17.82 -50.93 25.13
CA LYS A 492 17.20 -51.42 26.37
C LYS A 492 18.05 -52.51 27.01
N ASP A 493 18.68 -52.19 28.14
CA ASP A 493 19.11 -53.18 29.13
C ASP A 493 17.94 -53.49 30.09
N LYS A 494 17.46 -54.74 30.08
CA LYS A 494 16.67 -55.31 31.17
C LYS A 494 17.20 -56.69 31.54
N LYS A 495 17.72 -56.82 32.75
CA LYS A 495 18.03 -58.08 33.45
C LYS A 495 17.20 -58.19 34.74
N SER A 496 17.12 -59.44 35.20
CA SER A 496 16.51 -60.03 36.42
C SER A 496 14.98 -60.24 36.36
N VAL A 497 14.46 -61.46 36.10
CA VAL A 497 14.47 -62.74 36.86
C VAL A 497 13.59 -62.62 38.12
N VAL A 498 12.53 -63.42 38.31
CA VAL A 498 12.49 -64.72 39.02
C VAL A 498 11.18 -65.51 38.70
N VAL A 499 11.33 -66.84 38.74
CA VAL A 499 10.54 -68.06 38.40
C VAL A 499 9.75 -68.56 39.67
N PRO A 500 8.87 -69.59 39.71
CA PRO A 500 8.41 -70.57 38.70
C PRO A 500 6.95 -70.46 38.23
#